data_AF-G5A2G3-F1
#
_entry.id   AF-G5A2G3-F1
#
_cell.length_a   1.000
_cell.length_b   1.000
_cell.length_c   1.000
_cell.angle_alpha   90.00
_cell.angle_beta   90.00
_cell.angle_gamma   90.00
#
_symmetry.space_group_name_H-M   'P 1'
#
loop_
_entity.id
_entity.type
_entity.pdbx_description
1 polymer ?
#
loop_
_entity_poly.entity_id
_entity_poly.type
_entity_poly.pdbx_seq_one_letter_code
_entity_poly.pdbx_strand_id
1 'polypeptide(L)' 'CVHCFKKCNGRRALHNHVRYCNDNPDKEAIAKKRKKNNDRGAHCGACGQDFNKKN' A
#
# COMPACT_ATOMS: atom_id res chain seq x y z
N CYS A 1 -11.35 11.27 1.44
CA CYS A 1 -10.42 10.64 2.39
C CYS A 1 -10.99 10.79 3.78
N VAL A 2 -11.01 9.74 4.59
CA VAL A 2 -11.59 9.81 5.95
C VAL A 2 -10.72 10.62 6.92
N HIS A 3 -9.45 10.86 6.57
CA HIS A 3 -8.50 11.57 7.42
C HIS A 3 -8.49 13.09 7.14
N CYS A 4 -8.37 13.49 5.86
CA CYS A 4 -8.30 14.91 5.48
C CYS A 4 -9.61 15.48 4.93
N PHE A 5 -10.70 14.69 4.95
CA PHE A 5 -12.05 15.01 4.45
C PHE A 5 -12.16 15.51 2.99
N LYS A 6 -11.06 15.55 2.23
CA LYS A 6 -11.06 15.91 0.80
C LYS A 6 -11.83 14.87 -0.02
N LYS A 7 -12.66 15.35 -0.96
CA LYS A 7 -13.33 14.51 -1.94
C LYS A 7 -12.31 13.88 -2.90
N CYS A 8 -12.57 12.64 -3.32
CA CYS A 8 -11.75 11.92 -4.28
C CYS A 8 -12.65 11.41 -5.40
N ASN A 9 -12.16 11.48 -6.64
CA ASN A 9 -12.91 11.05 -7.82
C ASN A 9 -12.86 9.52 -7.96
N GLY A 10 -13.69 8.84 -7.16
CA GLY A 10 -13.87 7.39 -7.19
C GLY A 10 -12.97 6.60 -6.25
N ARG A 11 -13.23 5.29 -6.17
CA ARG A 11 -12.62 4.37 -5.20
C ARG A 11 -11.11 4.26 -5.36
N ARG A 12 -10.60 4.20 -6.60
CA ARG A 12 -9.15 4.11 -6.89
C ARG A 12 -8.41 5.36 -6.41
N ALA A 13 -8.94 6.53 -6.71
CA ALA A 13 -8.38 7.80 -6.26
C ALA A 13 -8.40 7.91 -4.73
N LEU A 14 -9.51 7.50 -4.09
CA LEU A 14 -9.61 7.48 -2.63
C LEU A 14 -8.55 6.58 -2.00
N HIS A 15 -8.38 5.35 -2.50
CA HIS A 15 -7.42 4.40 -1.94
C HIS A 15 -5.97 4.89 -2.10
N ASN A 16 -5.63 5.48 -3.25
CA ASN A 16 -4.33 6.11 -3.44
C ASN A 16 -4.15 7.31 -2.52
N HIS A 17 -5.14 8.17 -2.37
CA HIS A 17 -5.06 9.31 -1.47
C HIS A 17 -4.81 8.86 -0.03
N VAL A 18 -5.59 7.90 0.51
CA VAL A 18 -5.41 7.40 1.89
C VAL A 18 -3.97 6.94 2.14
N ARG A 19 -3.31 6.29 1.17
CA ARG A 19 -1.91 5.82 1.29
C ARG A 19 -0.89 6.95 1.46
N TYR A 20 -1.17 8.13 0.93
CA TYR A 20 -0.24 9.27 0.89
C TYR A 20 -0.73 10.49 1.66
N CYS A 21 -1.90 10.38 2.30
CA CYS A 21 -2.52 11.46 3.06
C CYS A 21 -1.67 11.81 4.29
N ASN A 22 -1.32 13.08 4.47
CA ASN A 22 -0.54 13.53 5.62
C ASN A 22 -1.30 13.44 6.95
N ASP A 23 -2.62 13.57 6.90
CA ASP A 23 -3.50 13.48 8.06
C ASP A 23 -3.81 12.02 8.44
N ASN A 24 -3.32 11.04 7.68
CA ASN A 24 -3.46 9.63 8.01
C ASN A 24 -2.38 9.21 9.01
N PRO A 25 -2.74 8.86 10.26
CA PRO A 25 -1.76 8.44 11.27
C PRO A 25 -1.04 7.14 10.88
N ASP A 26 -1.66 6.31 10.05
CA ASP A 26 -1.09 5.04 9.59
C ASP A 26 -0.22 5.18 8.33
N LYS A 27 0.01 6.40 7.82
CA LYS A 27 0.76 6.65 6.59
C LYS A 27 2.11 5.92 6.58
N GLU A 28 2.86 6.00 7.68
CA GLU A 28 4.17 5.36 7.81
C GLU A 28 4.07 3.83 7.87
N ALA A 29 3.10 3.31 8.62
CA ALA A 29 2.86 1.86 8.71
C ALA A 29 2.47 1.27 7.34
N ILE A 30 1.62 1.96 6.58
CA ILE A 30 1.23 1.60 5.22
C ILE A 30 2.46 1.61 4.30
N ALA A 31 3.29 2.64 4.37
CA ALA A 31 4.52 2.74 3.60
C ALA A 31 5.48 1.58 3.91
N LYS A 32 5.71 1.28 5.19
CA LYS A 32 6.55 0.16 5.64
C LYS A 32 6.03 -1.19 5.16
N LYS A 33 4.72 -1.44 5.26
CA LYS A 33 4.09 -2.68 4.77
C LYS A 33 4.24 -2.82 3.25
N ARG A 34 4.06 -1.74 2.50
CA ARG A 34 4.25 -1.75 1.04
C ARG A 34 5.70 -1.99 0.64
N LYS A 35 6.64 -1.35 1.32
CA LYS A 35 8.07 -1.59 1.12
C LYS A 35 8.40 -3.06 1.39
N LYS A 36 8.00 -3.61 2.55
CA LYS A 36 8.17 -5.03 2.89
C LYS A 36 7.60 -5.96 1.81
N ASN A 37 6.40 -5.67 1.31
CA ASN A 37 5.77 -6.49 0.26
C ASN A 37 6.51 -6.38 -1.09
N ASN A 38 7.00 -5.20 -1.44
CA ASN A 38 7.76 -5.00 -2.68
C ASN A 38 9.16 -5.64 -2.58
N ASP A 39 9.79 -5.58 -1.40
CA ASP A 39 11.10 -6.18 -1.12
C ASP A 39 11.01 -7.71 -1.07
N ARG A 40 9.94 -8.27 -0.47
CA ARG A 40 9.66 -9.72 -0.48
C ARG A 40 9.36 -10.26 -1.87
N GLY A 41 8.78 -9.43 -2.73
CA GLY A 41 8.32 -9.84 -4.05
C GLY A 41 7.03 -10.66 -4.02
N ALA A 42 6.77 -11.45 -5.06
CA ALA A 42 5.54 -12.21 -5.19
C ALA A 42 5.59 -13.46 -4.30
N HIS A 43 4.57 -13.71 -3.48
CA HIS A 43 4.49 -14.93 -2.68
C HIS A 43 3.54 -15.93 -3.33
N CYS A 44 4.00 -17.17 -3.52
CA CYS A 44 3.19 -18.27 -4.01
C CYS A 44 2.62 -19.05 -2.82
N GLY A 45 1.32 -18.90 -2.56
CA GLY A 45 0.66 -19.63 -1.47
C GLY A 45 0.64 -21.16 -1.68
N ALA A 46 0.77 -21.64 -2.91
CA ALA A 46 0.81 -23.09 -3.20
C ALA A 46 2.15 -23.73 -2.85
N CYS A 47 3.24 -23.00 -3.05
CA CYS A 47 4.61 -23.49 -2.87
C CYS A 47 5.31 -22.91 -1.64
N GLY A 48 4.68 -21.95 -0.95
CA GLY A 48 5.21 -21.27 0.22
C GLY A 48 6.44 -20.38 -0.05
N GLN A 49 6.81 -20.21 -1.31
CA GLN A 49 8.03 -19.51 -1.71
C GLN A 49 7.77 -18.05 -2.06
N ASP A 50 8.71 -17.21 -1.67
CA ASP A 50 8.80 -15.82 -2.08
C ASP A 50 9.67 -15.71 -3.34
N PHE A 51 9.14 -15.04 -4.36
CA PHE A 51 9.78 -14.78 -5.64
C PHE A 51 10.29 -13.35 -5.64
N ASN A 52 11.60 -13.20 -5.71
CA ASN A 52 12.21 -11.89 -5.89
C ASN A 52 11.70 -11.24 -7.19
N LYS A 53 11.58 -9.91 -7.14
CA LYS A 53 11.29 -9.12 -8.32
C LYS A 53 12.45 -9.30 -9.30
N LYS A 54 12.20 -9.72 -10.54
CA LYS A 54 13.23 -9.70 -11.59
C LYS A 54 13.69 -8.25 -11.77
N ASN A 55 14.99 -8.03 -11.64
CA ASN A 55 15.64 -6.76 -11.95
C ASN A 55 15.70 -6.57 -13.46
#